data_AF-A0A2D6MB96-F1
#
_entry.id   AF-A0A2D6MB96-F1
#
_cell.length_a   1.000
_cell.length_b   1.000
_cell.length_c   1.000
_cell.angle_alpha   90.00
_cell.angle_beta   90.00
_cell.angle_gamma   90.00
#
_symmetry.space_group_name_H-M   'P 1'
#
loop_
_entity.id
_entity.type
_entity.pdbx_description
1 polymer ?
#
loop_
_entity_poly.entity_id
_entity_poly.type
_entity_poly.pdbx_seq_one_letter_code
_entity_poly.pdbx_strand_id
1 'polypeptide(L)'
;MGRKSKSYQYKIVEISFESAKLNNFSTERGISQVLMDNASDERVADLKEELLDEIYDIVNGEYLTEHQKKILFMRLMGKTQNEIADHLGITQSAVHKAMHGNIDYKNQKKRYGGIVKKLQKICKTHSRINEILEEIAKINYGDPE
;
A
#
# COMPACT_ATOMS: atom_id res chain seq x y z
N MET A 1 24.24 13.25 -56.76
CA MET A 1 24.40 13.27 -55.29
C MET A 1 23.33 12.37 -54.65
N GLY A 2 23.67 11.09 -54.42
CA GLY A 2 22.73 10.08 -53.91
C GLY A 2 22.54 10.18 -52.40
N ARG A 3 21.29 10.28 -51.97
CA ARG A 3 20.82 10.48 -50.59
C ARG A 3 21.36 9.40 -49.63
N LYS A 4 22.23 9.80 -48.70
CA LYS A 4 22.81 8.97 -47.62
C LYS A 4 21.79 8.50 -46.55
N SER A 5 20.52 8.94 -46.59
CA SER A 5 19.56 8.66 -45.51
C SER A 5 18.86 7.29 -45.61
N LYS A 6 18.93 6.60 -46.76
CA LYS A 6 18.20 5.32 -46.95
C LYS A 6 18.71 4.17 -46.08
N SER A 7 20.00 4.16 -45.71
CA SER A 7 20.59 3.03 -44.95
C SER A 7 20.25 3.02 -43.46
N TYR A 8 19.65 4.09 -42.93
CA TYR A 8 19.34 4.20 -41.50
C TYR A 8 17.84 4.27 -41.22
N GLN A 9 17.01 4.46 -42.25
CA GLN A 9 15.58 4.73 -42.10
C GLN A 9 14.80 3.55 -41.53
N TYR A 10 15.28 2.31 -41.73
CA TYR A 10 14.68 1.11 -41.12
C TYR A 10 15.20 0.81 -39.71
N LYS A 11 16.27 1.49 -39.26
CA LYS A 11 16.84 1.35 -37.91
C LYS A 11 16.20 2.31 -36.92
N ILE A 12 15.63 3.40 -37.41
CA ILE A 12 14.96 4.41 -36.61
C ILE A 12 13.47 4.12 -36.68
N VAL A 13 12.93 3.49 -35.64
CA VAL A 13 11.49 3.30 -35.50
C VAL A 13 10.91 4.60 -34.96
N GLU A 14 10.33 5.41 -35.83
CA GLU A 14 9.56 6.58 -35.40
C GLU A 14 8.23 6.10 -34.81
N ILE A 15 8.15 6.17 -33.48
CA ILE A 15 6.90 5.91 -32.76
C ILE A 15 6.19 7.26 -32.62
N SER A 16 4.96 7.35 -33.13
CA SER A 16 4.13 8.54 -32.91
C SER A 16 3.88 8.69 -31.40
N PHE A 17 4.50 9.70 -30.80
CA PHE A 17 4.29 10.04 -29.40
C PHE A 17 3.35 11.24 -29.30
N GLU A 18 2.35 11.14 -28.44
CA GLU A 18 1.38 12.21 -28.25
C GLU A 18 2.05 13.43 -27.62
N SER A 19 2.07 14.55 -28.36
CA SER A 19 2.72 15.79 -27.92
C SER A 19 2.14 16.35 -26.62
N ALA A 20 0.85 16.09 -26.34
CA ALA A 20 0.22 16.47 -25.08
C ALA A 20 0.87 15.81 -23.85
N LYS A 21 1.45 14.61 -24.00
CA LYS A 21 2.19 13.93 -22.92
C LYS A 21 3.53 14.59 -22.61
N LEU A 22 4.09 15.35 -23.56
CA LEU A 22 5.32 16.12 -23.36
C LEU A 22 5.08 17.44 -22.63
N ASN A 23 3.84 17.95 -22.62
CA ASN A 23 3.49 19.20 -21.93
C ASN A 23 3.69 19.12 -20.42
N ASN A 24 3.65 17.91 -19.84
CA ASN A 24 3.95 17.69 -18.42
C ASN A 24 5.42 17.96 -18.06
N PHE A 25 6.32 18.01 -19.04
CA PHE A 25 7.74 18.28 -18.83
C PHE A 25 8.13 19.75 -19.05
N SER A 26 7.21 20.57 -19.56
CA SER A 26 7.45 21.96 -19.94
C SER A 26 6.92 22.98 -18.93
N THR A 27 6.33 22.53 -17.82
CA THR A 27 5.91 23.38 -16.70
C THR A 27 7.06 23.59 -15.71
N GLU A 28 7.00 24.66 -14.89
CA GLU A 28 8.02 25.00 -13.87
C GLU A 28 8.38 23.83 -12.92
N ARG A 29 7.49 22.84 -12.78
CA ARG A 29 7.75 21.54 -12.16
C ARG A 29 8.41 20.56 -13.14
N GLY A 30 9.60 20.93 -13.63
CA GLY A 30 10.32 20.13 -14.63
C GLY A 30 10.63 18.69 -14.18
N ILE A 31 11.19 17.89 -15.10
CA ILE A 31 11.61 16.49 -14.84
C ILE A 31 12.41 16.35 -13.54
N SER A 32 13.26 17.34 -13.23
CA SER A 32 14.06 17.35 -12.01
C SER A 32 13.21 17.33 -10.74
N GLN A 33 12.08 18.03 -10.72
CA GLN A 33 11.20 18.05 -9.56
C GLN A 33 10.37 16.78 -9.47
N VAL A 34 9.92 16.23 -10.60
CA VAL A 34 9.29 14.89 -10.63
C VAL A 34 10.27 13.81 -10.14
N LEU A 35 11.56 13.92 -10.49
CA LEU A 35 12.59 13.00 -10.01
C LEU A 35 12.97 13.23 -8.55
N MET A 36 12.88 14.46 -8.04
CA MET A 36 13.10 14.78 -6.62
C MET A 36 11.91 14.36 -5.75
N ASP A 37 10.66 14.54 -6.22
CA ASP A 37 9.45 14.04 -5.57
C ASP A 37 9.42 12.49 -5.56
N ASN A 38 10.10 11.86 -6.53
CA ASN A 38 10.31 10.40 -6.59
C ASN A 38 11.68 9.97 -6.06
N ALA A 39 12.51 10.90 -5.58
CA ALA A 39 13.71 10.53 -4.86
C ALA A 39 13.18 9.96 -3.54
N SER A 40 13.23 8.64 -3.41
CA SER A 40 12.96 7.96 -2.15
C SER A 40 13.85 8.59 -1.11
N ASP A 41 13.29 9.46 -0.27
CA ASP A 41 13.99 9.97 0.88
C ASP A 41 14.38 8.75 1.71
N GLU A 42 15.69 8.52 1.85
CA GLU A 42 16.24 7.36 2.56
C GLU A 42 15.65 7.29 3.98
N ARG A 43 15.41 8.45 4.60
CA ARG A 43 14.77 8.51 5.91
C ARG A 43 13.31 8.04 5.88
N VAL A 44 12.56 8.33 4.80
CA VAL A 44 11.19 7.82 4.64
C VAL A 44 11.19 6.30 4.40
N ALA A 45 12.22 5.76 3.75
CA ALA A 45 12.38 4.31 3.61
C ALA A 45 12.64 3.67 4.98
N ASP A 46 13.57 4.21 5.77
CA ASP A 46 13.85 3.74 7.14
C ASP A 46 12.59 3.78 8.02
N LEU A 47 11.85 4.91 8.00
CA LEU A 47 10.62 5.06 8.77
C LEU A 47 9.52 4.06 8.35
N LYS A 48 9.48 3.66 7.07
CA LYS A 48 8.56 2.61 6.62
C LYS A 48 8.97 1.23 7.15
N GLU A 49 10.26 0.95 7.25
CA GLU A 49 10.75 -0.28 7.87
C GLU A 49 10.42 -0.30 9.37
N GLU A 50 10.71 0.78 10.09
CA GLU A 50 10.33 0.93 11.51
C GLU A 50 8.81 0.76 11.72
N LEU A 51 7.99 1.33 10.83
CA LEU A 51 6.54 1.18 10.87
C LEU A 51 6.10 -0.28 10.67
N LEU A 52 6.77 -1.02 9.79
CA LEU A 52 6.47 -2.42 9.53
C LEU A 52 6.79 -3.30 10.75
N ASP A 53 7.92 -3.04 11.42
CA ASP A 53 8.31 -3.76 12.63
C ASP A 53 7.30 -3.55 13.76
N GLU A 54 6.88 -2.30 13.99
CA GLU A 54 5.86 -1.98 15.00
C GLU A 54 4.51 -2.63 14.68
N ILE A 55 4.09 -2.63 13.40
CA ILE A 55 2.87 -3.33 12.98
C ILE A 55 3.02 -4.84 13.17
N TYR A 56 4.19 -5.40 12.88
CA TYR A 56 4.48 -6.82 13.04
C TYR A 56 4.37 -7.24 14.51
N ASP A 57 4.89 -6.44 15.44
CA ASP A 57 4.79 -6.69 16.88
C ASP A 57 3.34 -6.64 17.37
N ILE A 58 2.54 -5.66 16.91
CA ILE A 58 1.12 -5.59 17.21
C ILE A 58 0.38 -6.83 16.68
N VAL A 59 0.70 -7.28 15.47
CA VAL A 59 0.06 -8.46 14.86
C VAL A 59 0.42 -9.74 15.61
N ASN A 60 1.67 -9.89 16.05
CA ASN A 60 2.16 -11.08 16.73
C ASN A 60 1.93 -11.08 18.25
N GLY A 61 1.58 -9.93 18.84
CA GLY A 61 1.21 -9.80 20.23
C GLY A 61 -0.12 -10.46 20.61
N GLU A 62 -0.74 -9.96 21.68
CA GLU A 62 -1.93 -10.58 22.30
C GLU A 62 -3.27 -10.14 21.67
N TYR A 63 -3.23 -9.18 20.73
CA TYR A 63 -4.45 -8.61 20.19
C TYR A 63 -5.21 -9.57 19.28
N LEU A 64 -4.52 -10.45 18.56
CA LEU A 64 -5.12 -11.41 17.63
C LEU A 64 -5.02 -12.82 18.20
N THR A 65 -6.07 -13.63 17.99
CA THR A 65 -5.97 -15.06 18.29
C THR A 65 -5.08 -15.77 17.27
N GLU A 66 -4.52 -16.92 17.62
CA GLU A 66 -3.70 -17.71 16.69
C GLU A 66 -4.42 -18.04 15.37
N HIS A 67 -5.73 -18.28 15.43
CA HIS A 67 -6.53 -18.49 14.23
C HIS A 67 -6.63 -17.21 13.38
N GLN A 68 -6.79 -16.05 14.01
CA GLN A 68 -6.81 -14.75 13.32
C GLN A 68 -5.46 -14.42 12.68
N LYS A 69 -4.36 -14.68 13.41
CA LYS A 69 -2.99 -14.53 12.88
C LYS A 69 -2.79 -15.39 11.64
N LYS A 70 -3.14 -16.69 11.69
CA LYS A 70 -3.05 -17.59 10.53
C LYS A 70 -3.80 -17.08 9.31
N ILE A 71 -5.05 -16.63 9.49
CA ILE A 71 -5.86 -16.06 8.40
C ILE A 71 -5.20 -14.79 7.83
N LEU A 72 -4.73 -13.89 8.69
CA LEU A 72 -4.08 -12.65 8.28
C LEU A 72 -2.80 -12.92 7.49
N PHE A 73 -1.90 -13.77 8.01
CA PHE A 73 -0.65 -14.09 7.33
C PHE A 73 -0.87 -14.76 5.98
N MET A 74 -1.82 -15.70 5.88
CA MET A 74 -2.17 -16.28 4.58
C MET A 74 -2.70 -15.24 3.59
N ARG A 75 -3.47 -14.26 4.07
CA ARG A 75 -3.94 -13.17 3.23
C ARG A 75 -2.79 -12.28 2.76
N LEU A 76 -1.82 -11.98 3.63
CA LEU A 76 -0.62 -11.20 3.30
C LEU A 76 0.30 -11.95 2.31
N MET A 77 0.34 -13.27 2.39
CA MET A 77 1.01 -14.13 1.39
C MET A 77 0.25 -14.22 0.04
N GLY A 78 -0.82 -13.44 -0.15
CA GLY A 78 -1.54 -13.36 -1.42
C GLY A 78 -2.66 -14.38 -1.61
N LYS A 79 -2.94 -15.25 -0.63
CA LYS A 79 -4.03 -16.24 -0.76
C LYS A 79 -5.40 -15.57 -0.81
N THR A 80 -6.29 -16.13 -1.62
CA THR A 80 -7.70 -15.76 -1.70
C THR A 80 -8.48 -16.32 -0.50
N GLN A 81 -9.70 -15.82 -0.26
CA GLN A 81 -10.52 -16.31 0.86
C GLN A 81 -10.94 -17.77 0.69
N ASN A 82 -11.09 -18.25 -0.55
CA ASN A 82 -11.39 -19.65 -0.84
C ASN A 82 -10.19 -20.54 -0.52
N GLU A 83 -9.00 -20.20 -0.99
CA GLU A 83 -7.78 -20.99 -0.68
C GLU A 83 -7.49 -21.05 0.82
N ILE A 84 -7.76 -19.96 1.55
CA ILE A 84 -7.64 -19.93 3.02
C ILE A 84 -8.68 -20.85 3.66
N ALA A 85 -9.92 -20.80 3.17
CA ALA A 85 -11.01 -21.64 3.66
C ALA A 85 -10.70 -23.13 3.46
N ASP A 86 -10.25 -23.50 2.26
CA ASP A 86 -9.84 -24.86 1.90
C ASP A 86 -8.66 -25.33 2.78
N HIS A 87 -7.65 -24.47 2.97
CA HIS A 87 -6.48 -24.79 3.80
C HIS A 87 -6.82 -25.00 5.27
N LEU A 88 -7.80 -24.27 5.81
CA LEU A 88 -8.20 -24.35 7.21
C LEU A 88 -9.38 -25.29 7.48
N GLY A 89 -9.99 -25.87 6.45
CA GLY A 89 -11.19 -26.69 6.58
C GLY A 89 -12.39 -25.90 7.11
N ILE A 90 -12.51 -24.62 6.75
CA ILE A 90 -13.63 -23.73 7.14
C ILE A 90 -14.35 -23.20 5.91
N THR A 91 -15.40 -22.40 6.10
CA THR A 91 -16.11 -21.76 4.97
C THR A 91 -15.47 -20.42 4.58
N GLN A 92 -15.58 -20.04 3.30
CA GLN A 92 -15.16 -18.71 2.82
C GLN A 92 -15.84 -17.58 3.60
N SER A 93 -17.12 -17.75 3.95
CA SER A 93 -17.86 -16.79 4.79
C SER A 93 -17.24 -16.66 6.19
N ALA A 94 -16.73 -17.75 6.78
CA ALA A 94 -16.01 -17.67 8.06
C ALA A 94 -14.72 -16.85 7.94
N VAL A 95 -13.95 -17.04 6.85
CA VAL A 95 -12.75 -16.23 6.55
C VAL A 95 -13.13 -14.75 6.38
N HIS A 96 -14.18 -14.45 5.61
CA HIS A 96 -14.67 -13.08 5.42
C HIS A 96 -15.03 -12.42 6.75
N LYS A 97 -15.76 -13.12 7.61
CA LYS A 97 -16.16 -12.63 8.94
C LYS A 97 -14.96 -12.47 9.87
N ALA A 98 -13.98 -13.35 9.81
CA ALA A 98 -12.74 -13.21 10.57
C ALA A 98 -11.99 -11.93 10.17
N MET A 99 -11.89 -11.64 8.87
CA MET A 99 -11.21 -10.44 8.36
C MET A 99 -11.99 -9.14 8.63
N HIS A 100 -13.28 -9.13 8.34
CA HIS A 100 -14.09 -7.89 8.25
C HIS A 100 -15.18 -7.76 9.32
N GLY A 101 -15.34 -8.76 10.17
CA GLY A 101 -16.34 -8.76 11.23
C GLY A 101 -17.75 -9.16 10.76
N ASN A 102 -18.66 -9.20 11.73
CA ASN A 102 -20.07 -9.53 11.52
C ASN A 102 -20.92 -8.25 11.38
N ILE A 103 -22.08 -8.38 10.74
CA ILE A 103 -23.08 -7.32 10.65
C ILE A 103 -24.05 -7.45 11.82
N ASP A 104 -24.20 -6.39 12.61
CA ASP A 104 -25.23 -6.31 13.64
C ASP A 104 -26.54 -5.80 13.03
N TYR A 105 -27.44 -6.74 12.72
CA TYR A 105 -28.73 -6.41 12.12
C TYR A 105 -29.66 -5.63 13.05
N LYS A 106 -29.44 -5.66 14.37
CA LYS A 106 -30.26 -4.92 15.36
C LYS A 106 -29.76 -3.49 15.54
N ASN A 107 -28.45 -3.26 15.37
CA ASN A 107 -27.83 -1.95 15.50
C ASN A 107 -27.49 -1.33 14.14
N GLN A 108 -28.52 -0.97 13.36
CA GLN A 108 -28.39 -0.25 12.09
C GLN A 108 -27.43 -0.91 11.07
N LYS A 109 -27.27 -2.25 11.11
CA LYS A 109 -26.33 -3.00 10.25
C LYS A 109 -24.86 -2.57 10.43
N LYS A 110 -24.49 -2.06 11.60
CA LYS A 110 -23.09 -1.72 11.90
C LYS A 110 -22.23 -2.98 11.97
N ARG A 111 -21.00 -2.91 11.43
CA ARG A 111 -20.04 -4.02 11.52
C ARG A 111 -19.30 -4.03 12.87
N TYR A 112 -19.15 -5.20 13.46
CA TYR A 112 -18.39 -5.41 14.69
C TYR A 112 -17.41 -6.58 14.58
N GLY A 113 -16.31 -6.50 15.34
CA GLY A 113 -15.20 -7.44 15.24
C GLY A 113 -14.45 -7.32 13.91
N GLY A 114 -13.70 -8.37 13.57
CA GLY A 114 -12.83 -8.41 12.40
C GLY A 114 -11.39 -7.99 12.69
N ILE A 115 -10.44 -8.71 12.10
CA ILE A 115 -9.00 -8.45 12.22
C ILE A 115 -8.69 -7.01 11.81
N VAL A 116 -9.17 -6.56 10.64
CA VAL A 116 -8.87 -5.23 10.09
C VAL A 116 -9.34 -4.13 11.05
N LYS A 117 -10.58 -4.21 11.52
CA LYS A 117 -11.14 -3.21 12.44
C LYS A 117 -10.41 -3.20 13.79
N LYS A 118 -9.98 -4.36 14.27
CA LYS A 118 -9.23 -4.48 15.53
C LYS A 118 -7.84 -3.83 15.40
N LEU A 119 -7.08 -4.19 14.36
CA LEU A 119 -5.77 -3.59 14.09
C LEU A 119 -5.86 -2.09 13.88
N GLN A 120 -6.81 -1.62 13.07
CA GLN A 120 -7.05 -0.18 12.87
C GLN A 120 -7.30 0.56 14.19
N LYS A 121 -8.04 -0.04 15.12
CA LYS A 121 -8.29 0.59 16.43
C LYS A 121 -7.01 0.69 17.26
N ILE A 122 -6.18 -0.34 17.24
CA ILE A 122 -4.93 -0.39 18.01
C ILE A 122 -3.93 0.60 17.44
N CYS A 123 -3.68 0.54 16.12
CA CYS A 123 -2.72 1.44 15.45
C CYS A 123 -3.09 2.92 15.64
N LYS A 124 -4.38 3.27 15.64
CA LYS A 124 -4.83 4.65 15.90
C LYS A 124 -4.41 5.20 17.26
N THR A 125 -4.25 4.34 18.25
CA THR A 125 -3.88 4.73 19.63
C THR A 125 -2.44 4.39 19.97
N HIS A 126 -1.69 3.80 19.04
CA HIS A 126 -0.32 3.34 19.30
C HIS A 126 0.65 4.51 19.13
N SER A 127 1.29 4.93 20.22
CA SER A 127 2.15 6.12 20.26
C SER A 127 3.23 6.07 19.20
N ARG A 128 4.00 4.98 19.15
CA ARG A 128 5.12 4.83 18.23
C ARG A 128 4.71 4.85 16.76
N ILE A 129 3.57 4.25 16.42
CA ILE A 129 3.05 4.28 15.04
C ILE A 129 2.66 5.70 14.65
N ASN A 130 1.99 6.42 15.56
CA ASN A 130 1.58 7.80 15.29
C ASN A 130 2.80 8.73 15.15
N GLU A 131 3.82 8.57 15.99
CA GLU A 131 5.11 9.30 15.86
C GLU A 131 5.75 9.08 14.48
N ILE A 132 5.87 7.82 14.05
CA ILE A 132 6.46 7.48 12.75
C ILE A 132 5.64 8.08 11.60
N LEU A 133 4.30 7.99 11.66
CA LEU A 133 3.42 8.56 10.64
C LEU A 133 3.50 10.09 10.59
N GLU A 134 3.66 10.76 11.73
CA GLU A 134 3.89 12.20 11.80
C GLU A 134 5.23 12.60 11.20
N GLU A 135 6.32 11.86 11.47
CA GLU A 135 7.63 12.10 10.83
C GLU A 135 7.54 11.94 9.31
N ILE A 136 6.91 10.87 8.83
CA ILE A 136 6.68 10.65 7.39
C ILE A 136 5.86 11.80 6.79
N ALA A 137 4.83 12.28 7.49
CA ALA A 137 4.01 13.37 7.00
C ALA A 137 4.79 14.68 6.90
N LYS A 138 5.61 15.00 7.91
CA LYS A 138 6.48 16.19 7.92
C LYS A 138 7.47 16.19 6.75
N ILE A 139 8.09 15.05 6.47
CA ILE A 139 9.04 14.93 5.37
C ILE A 139 8.33 15.10 4.01
N ASN A 140 7.17 14.47 3.83
CA ASN A 140 6.48 14.49 2.53
C ASN A 140 5.70 15.78 2.26
N TYR A 141 5.19 16.46 3.29
CA TYR A 141 4.23 17.56 3.14
C TYR A 141 4.66 18.87 3.83
N GLY A 142 5.75 18.86 4.59
CA GLY A 142 6.14 19.98 5.45
C GLY A 142 5.32 20.03 6.76
N ASP A 143 5.68 20.94 7.67
CA ASP A 143 4.90 21.16 8.89
C ASP A 143 3.54 21.79 8.55
N PRO A 144 2.43 21.31 9.15
CA PRO A 144 1.16 22.02 9.07
C PRO A 144 1.27 23.35 9.83
N GLU A 145 0.95 24.46 9.17
CA GLU A 145 0.80 25.79 9.79
C GLU A 145 -0.22 25.79 10.94
#